data_AF-A0A246IVW2-F1
#
_entry.id   AF-A0A246IVW2-F1
#
_cell.length_a   1.000
_cell.length_b   1.000
_cell.length_c   1.000
_cell.angle_alpha   90.00
_cell.angle_beta   90.00
_cell.angle_gamma   90.00
#
_symmetry.space_group_name_H-M   'P 1'
#
loop_
_entity.id
_entity.type
_entity.pdbx_description
1 polymer ?
#
loop_
_entity_poly.entity_id
_entity_poly.type
_entity_poly.pdbx_seq_one_letter_code
_entity_poly.pdbx_strand_id
1 'polypeptide(L)'
;MRLLIPLGLLLAAAGVQAQVWKCEVNGKTVYSDRKCEAKGEALNPAALQANSLDASADRAAIARSKDEAAAAAAQSQMERMQQAGAGPAASQNVCPTDRDIAGMETRASSISLSREAKSFMQDEIRRARQCQKGQGRYTAADWKISRDAQDAQSSLSGGADARRRAESMHSAADPSEGDRISRSADRRESRAAYCADLRARGRECPAER
;
A
#
# COMPACT_ATOMS: atom_id res chain seq x y z
N MET A 1 -46.15 -48.43 -12.19
CA MET A 1 -46.06 -48.46 -10.70
C MET A 1 -44.90 -47.55 -10.32
N ARG A 2 -45.14 -46.29 -9.93
CA ARG A 2 -45.36 -45.84 -8.54
C ARG A 2 -44.45 -46.55 -7.54
N LEU A 3 -43.41 -45.87 -7.06
CA LEU A 3 -43.24 -45.62 -5.63
C LEU A 3 -42.32 -44.42 -5.37
N LEU A 4 -42.92 -43.38 -4.80
CA LEU A 4 -42.30 -42.26 -4.12
C LEU A 4 -41.85 -42.73 -2.72
N ILE A 5 -40.65 -42.34 -2.27
CA ILE A 5 -40.35 -42.19 -0.83
C ILE A 5 -39.44 -40.96 -0.66
N PRO A 6 -39.93 -39.84 -0.11
CA PRO A 6 -39.09 -38.77 0.41
C PRO A 6 -38.77 -39.08 1.87
N LEU A 7 -37.50 -39.30 2.22
CA LEU A 7 -37.06 -39.37 3.61
C LEU A 7 -36.26 -38.11 3.93
N GLY A 8 -36.97 -37.11 4.45
CA GLY A 8 -36.37 -35.94 5.07
C GLY A 8 -35.62 -36.36 6.32
N LEU A 9 -34.31 -36.11 6.34
CA LEU A 9 -33.49 -36.19 7.54
C LEU A 9 -33.19 -34.76 8.00
N LEU A 10 -34.01 -34.28 8.95
CA LEU A 10 -33.75 -33.10 9.76
C LEU A 10 -32.49 -33.36 10.60
N LEU A 11 -31.34 -32.82 10.20
CA LEU A 11 -30.19 -32.65 11.10
C LEU A 11 -30.45 -31.43 11.98
N ALA A 12 -30.98 -31.67 13.18
CA ALA A 12 -30.93 -30.72 14.27
C ALA A 12 -29.48 -30.64 14.79
N ALA A 13 -28.77 -29.56 14.43
CA ALA A 13 -27.48 -29.22 15.00
C ALA A 13 -27.67 -28.83 16.48
N ALA A 14 -27.42 -29.76 17.39
CA ALA A 14 -27.23 -29.46 18.80
C ALA A 14 -25.91 -28.67 18.95
N GLY A 15 -26.00 -27.34 18.90
CA GLY A 15 -24.87 -26.47 19.20
C GLY A 15 -24.49 -26.60 20.68
N VAL A 16 -23.36 -27.22 20.96
CA VAL A 16 -22.68 -27.12 22.26
C VAL A 16 -22.30 -25.65 22.43
N GLN A 17 -23.02 -24.94 23.29
CA GLN A 17 -22.72 -23.54 23.65
C GLN A 17 -21.45 -23.56 24.50
N ALA A 18 -20.29 -23.38 23.86
CA ALA A 18 -19.01 -23.27 24.56
C ALA A 18 -19.02 -22.05 25.48
N GLN A 19 -18.97 -22.28 26.79
CA GLN A 19 -18.98 -21.21 27.78
C GLN A 19 -17.55 -20.73 28.05
N VAL A 20 -17.25 -19.48 27.66
CA VAL A 20 -15.92 -18.88 27.82
C VAL A 20 -15.83 -18.18 29.17
N TRP A 21 -14.74 -18.44 29.90
CA TRP A 21 -14.43 -17.88 31.20
C TRP A 21 -13.28 -16.88 31.09
N LYS A 22 -13.38 -15.78 31.83
CA LYS A 22 -12.30 -14.81 32.01
C LYS A 22 -11.57 -15.15 33.31
N CYS A 23 -10.37 -15.71 33.21
CA CYS A 23 -9.54 -16.12 34.34
C CYS A 23 -8.45 -15.09 34.62
N GLU A 24 -8.11 -14.90 35.90
CA GLU A 24 -6.95 -14.11 36.29
C GLU A 24 -5.85 -15.04 36.81
N VAL A 25 -4.75 -15.14 36.06
CA VAL A 25 -3.61 -16.03 36.38
C VAL A 25 -2.35 -15.17 36.44
N ASN A 26 -1.68 -15.15 37.60
CA ASN A 26 -0.47 -14.36 37.84
C ASN A 26 -0.62 -12.86 37.49
N GLY A 27 -1.77 -12.25 37.81
CA GLY A 27 -2.08 -10.85 37.50
C GLY A 27 -2.34 -10.57 36.02
N LYS A 28 -2.48 -11.60 35.18
CA LYS A 28 -2.83 -11.49 33.76
C LYS A 28 -4.20 -12.10 33.49
N THR A 29 -5.00 -11.43 32.68
CA THR A 29 -6.28 -11.96 32.21
C THR A 29 -6.04 -12.95 31.07
N VAL A 30 -6.58 -14.16 31.21
CA VAL A 30 -6.56 -15.22 30.19
C VAL A 30 -7.98 -15.73 29.98
N TYR A 31 -8.37 -15.99 28.73
CA TYR A 31 -9.69 -16.53 28.39
C TYR A 31 -9.59 -18.04 28.20
N SER A 32 -10.49 -18.78 28.83
CA SER A 32 -10.49 -20.25 28.86
C SER A 32 -11.88 -20.78 28.54
N ASP A 33 -11.95 -21.88 27.79
CA ASP A 33 -13.15 -22.67 27.56
C ASP A 33 -13.51 -23.58 28.74
N ARG A 34 -12.62 -23.65 29.75
CA ARG A 34 -12.81 -24.36 31.01
C ARG A 34 -12.91 -23.38 32.17
N LYS A 35 -13.72 -23.72 33.17
CA LYS A 35 -13.91 -22.93 34.39
C LYS A 35 -12.57 -22.65 35.07
N CYS A 36 -12.35 -21.40 35.48
CA CYS A 36 -11.12 -20.98 36.14
C CYS A 36 -10.94 -21.70 37.49
N GLU A 37 -9.75 -22.24 37.74
CA GLU A 37 -9.44 -23.00 38.97
C GLU A 37 -9.35 -22.11 40.22
N ALA A 38 -8.97 -20.83 40.05
CA ALA A 38 -8.77 -19.89 41.17
C ALA A 38 -9.87 -18.82 41.25
N LYS A 39 -9.77 -17.76 40.43
CA LYS A 39 -10.77 -16.69 40.30
C LYS A 39 -11.06 -16.42 38.84
N GLY A 40 -12.34 -16.32 38.51
CA GLY A 40 -12.77 -15.90 37.18
C GLY A 40 -14.28 -15.81 37.07
N GLU A 41 -14.71 -15.11 36.03
CA GLU A 41 -16.11 -14.82 35.76
C GLU A 41 -16.52 -15.47 34.44
N ALA A 42 -17.70 -16.09 34.40
CA ALA A 42 -18.29 -16.61 33.18
C ALA A 42 -18.71 -15.43 32.31
N LEU A 43 -18.23 -15.35 31.07
CA LEU A 43 -18.64 -14.30 30.16
C LEU A 43 -20.04 -14.57 29.64
N ASN A 44 -20.85 -13.51 29.57
CA ASN A 44 -22.16 -13.60 28.97
C ASN A 44 -21.99 -13.96 27.47
N PRO A 45 -22.60 -15.05 26.98
CA PRO A 45 -22.51 -15.44 25.57
C PRO A 45 -23.04 -14.36 24.61
N ALA A 46 -23.95 -13.48 25.07
CA ALA A 46 -24.41 -12.33 24.28
C ALA A 46 -23.33 -11.24 24.11
N ALA A 47 -22.34 -11.17 25.00
CA ALA A 47 -21.19 -10.27 24.89
C ALA A 47 -20.08 -10.86 23.98
N LEU A 48 -20.15 -12.16 23.67
CA LEU A 48 -19.29 -12.85 22.72
C LEU A 48 -19.93 -12.78 21.32
N GLN A 49 -20.28 -11.58 20.84
CA GLN A 49 -20.71 -11.46 19.45
C GLN A 49 -19.52 -11.67 18.53
N ALA A 50 -19.61 -12.69 17.69
CA ALA A 50 -18.66 -12.94 16.63
C ALA A 50 -18.70 -11.75 15.66
N ASN A 51 -17.64 -10.94 15.62
CA ASN A 51 -17.34 -10.11 14.45
C ASN A 51 -16.85 -11.00 13.30
N SER A 52 -17.63 -12.00 12.91
CA SER A 52 -17.41 -12.74 11.68
C SER A 52 -18.05 -11.93 10.56
N LEU A 53 -17.23 -11.17 9.83
CA LEU A 53 -17.65 -10.61 8.55
C LEU A 53 -18.13 -11.77 7.68
N ASP A 54 -19.32 -11.63 7.10
CA ASP A 54 -19.86 -12.57 6.13
C ASP A 54 -18.99 -12.51 4.86
N ALA A 55 -17.95 -13.34 4.84
CA ALA A 55 -17.00 -13.43 3.74
C ALA A 55 -17.63 -13.91 2.43
N SER A 56 -18.92 -14.31 2.43
CA SER A 56 -19.64 -14.69 1.21
C SER A 56 -20.21 -13.47 0.49
N ALA A 57 -20.80 -12.53 1.21
CA ALA A 57 -21.24 -11.24 0.66
C ALA A 57 -20.05 -10.40 0.18
N ASP A 58 -18.95 -10.40 0.94
CA ASP A 58 -17.72 -9.71 0.57
C ASP A 58 -17.07 -10.33 -0.68
N ARG A 59 -17.06 -11.67 -0.80
CA ARG A 59 -16.55 -12.33 -2.02
C ARG A 59 -17.40 -12.01 -3.25
N ALA A 60 -18.72 -11.96 -3.11
CA ALA A 60 -19.61 -11.57 -4.22
C ALA A 60 -19.48 -10.08 -4.58
N ALA A 61 -19.20 -9.20 -3.61
CA ALA A 61 -18.91 -7.79 -3.86
C ALA A 61 -17.54 -7.59 -4.52
N ILE A 62 -16.52 -8.35 -4.10
CA ILE A 62 -15.18 -8.34 -4.69
C ILE A 62 -15.19 -8.92 -6.12
N ALA A 63 -16.00 -9.93 -6.39
CA ALA A 63 -16.15 -10.46 -7.75
C ALA A 63 -16.77 -9.41 -8.69
N ARG A 64 -17.87 -8.77 -8.26
CA ARG A 64 -18.51 -7.69 -9.03
C ARG A 64 -17.58 -6.50 -9.24
N SER A 65 -16.81 -6.08 -8.23
CA SER A 65 -15.85 -4.98 -8.38
C SER A 65 -14.67 -5.33 -9.30
N LYS A 66 -14.26 -6.61 -9.34
CA LYS A 66 -13.25 -7.10 -10.30
C LYS A 66 -13.79 -7.09 -11.73
N ASP A 67 -15.03 -7.51 -11.94
CA ASP A 67 -15.65 -7.52 -13.28
C ASP A 67 -15.91 -6.10 -13.78
N GLU A 68 -16.35 -5.19 -12.91
CA GLU A 68 -16.50 -3.76 -13.21
C GLU A 68 -15.15 -3.09 -13.48
N ALA A 69 -14.11 -3.43 -12.71
CA ALA A 69 -12.76 -2.94 -12.96
C ALA A 69 -12.17 -3.49 -14.27
N ALA A 70 -12.48 -4.74 -14.63
CA ALA A 70 -12.07 -5.34 -15.90
C ALA A 70 -12.80 -4.70 -17.09
N ALA A 71 -14.09 -4.40 -16.95
CA ALA A 71 -14.86 -3.67 -17.96
C ALA A 71 -14.37 -2.22 -18.13
N ALA A 72 -14.05 -1.53 -17.04
CA ALA A 72 -13.44 -0.19 -17.07
C ALA A 72 -12.02 -0.21 -17.65
N ALA A 73 -11.23 -1.26 -17.39
CA ALA A 73 -9.92 -1.48 -17.99
C ALA A 73 -10.01 -1.75 -19.51
N ALA A 74 -11.03 -2.49 -19.95
CA ALA A 74 -11.29 -2.74 -21.36
C ALA A 74 -11.75 -1.47 -22.11
N GLN A 75 -12.62 -0.66 -21.49
CA GLN A 75 -13.03 0.64 -22.04
C GLN A 75 -11.85 1.60 -22.14
N SER A 76 -11.03 1.71 -21.10
CA SER A 76 -9.83 2.56 -21.11
C SER A 76 -8.73 2.05 -22.04
N GLN A 77 -8.70 0.76 -22.40
CA GLN A 77 -7.87 0.25 -23.50
C GLN A 77 -8.42 0.64 -24.88
N MET A 78 -9.72 0.50 -25.11
CA MET A 78 -10.36 0.93 -26.37
C MET A 78 -10.20 2.44 -26.59
N GLU A 79 -10.34 3.25 -25.54
CA GLU A 79 -10.15 4.70 -25.59
C GLU A 79 -8.68 5.05 -25.88
N ARG A 80 -7.72 4.29 -25.32
CA ARG A 80 -6.28 4.42 -25.65
C ARG A 80 -5.98 4.08 -27.10
N MET A 81 -6.66 3.07 -27.67
CA MET A 81 -6.50 2.70 -29.09
C MET A 81 -7.15 3.72 -30.02
N GLN A 82 -8.23 4.39 -29.61
CA GLN A 82 -8.87 5.47 -30.37
C GLN A 82 -8.09 6.80 -30.29
N GLN A 83 -7.42 7.08 -29.17
CA GLN A 83 -6.53 8.24 -29.02
C GLN A 83 -5.19 8.11 -29.76
N ALA A 84 -4.81 6.91 -30.19
CA ALA A 84 -3.64 6.69 -31.04
C ALA A 84 -3.81 7.24 -32.47
N GLY A 85 -5.01 7.70 -32.86
CA GLY A 85 -5.30 8.27 -34.18
C GLY A 85 -5.23 9.80 -34.27
N ALA A 86 -5.03 10.53 -33.17
CA ALA A 86 -4.89 11.98 -33.18
C ALA A 86 -3.40 12.36 -33.19
N GLY A 87 -2.97 13.11 -34.21
CA GLY A 87 -1.62 13.68 -34.28
C GLY A 87 -1.26 14.48 -33.00
N PRO A 88 0.03 14.69 -32.72
CA PRO A 88 0.48 15.17 -31.41
C PRO A 88 -0.03 16.59 -31.15
N ALA A 89 -1.07 16.69 -30.33
CA ALA A 89 -1.36 17.93 -29.61
C ALA A 89 -0.16 18.20 -28.71
N ALA A 90 0.42 19.39 -28.80
CA ALA A 90 1.58 19.79 -28.01
C ALA A 90 1.35 19.45 -26.54
N SER A 91 2.16 18.53 -25.99
CA SER A 91 2.11 18.13 -24.59
C SER A 91 2.36 19.36 -23.74
N GLN A 92 1.32 19.90 -23.11
CA GLN A 92 1.49 20.99 -22.16
C GLN A 92 2.24 20.41 -20.96
N ASN A 93 3.39 21.02 -20.63
CA ASN A 93 4.13 20.69 -19.42
C ASN A 93 3.28 21.13 -18.22
N VAL A 94 2.60 20.18 -17.57
CA VAL A 94 1.77 20.45 -16.40
C VAL A 94 2.69 20.42 -15.19
N CYS A 95 2.71 21.48 -14.38
CA CYS A 95 3.58 21.57 -13.21
C CYS A 95 2.76 21.77 -11.93
N PRO A 96 3.19 21.21 -10.79
CA PRO A 96 2.60 21.54 -9.50
C PRO A 96 2.67 23.04 -9.22
N THR A 97 1.62 23.57 -8.58
CA THR A 97 1.56 24.97 -8.18
C THR A 97 2.45 25.22 -6.95
N ASP A 98 2.73 26.49 -6.64
CA ASP A 98 3.47 26.86 -5.42
C ASP A 98 2.77 26.34 -4.15
N ARG A 99 1.44 26.31 -4.16
CA ARG A 99 0.64 25.75 -3.07
C ARG A 99 0.86 24.24 -2.92
N ASP A 100 0.92 23.52 -4.04
CA ASP A 100 1.20 22.08 -4.02
C ASP A 100 2.62 21.81 -3.47
N ILE A 101 3.60 22.61 -3.91
CA ILE A 101 4.99 22.52 -3.45
C ILE A 101 5.10 22.80 -1.95
N ALA A 102 4.41 23.83 -1.43
CA ALA A 102 4.36 24.09 0.01
C ALA A 102 3.74 22.93 0.81
N GLY A 103 2.73 22.25 0.25
CA GLY A 103 2.16 21.03 0.81
C GLY A 103 3.14 19.85 0.79
N MET A 104 3.93 19.72 -0.26
CA MET A 104 5.01 18.71 -0.35
C MET A 104 6.11 18.98 0.68
N GLU A 105 6.52 20.24 0.86
CA GLU A 105 7.52 20.67 1.87
C GLU A 105 7.06 20.35 3.29
N THR A 106 5.79 20.61 3.59
CA THR A 106 5.19 20.28 4.89
C THR A 106 5.18 18.77 5.13
N ARG A 107 4.85 17.96 4.12
CA ARG A 107 4.93 16.49 4.25
C ARG A 107 6.36 16.01 4.42
N ALA A 108 7.31 16.60 3.68
CA ALA A 108 8.73 16.25 3.75
C ALA A 108 9.38 16.55 5.12
N SER A 109 8.84 17.52 5.86
CA SER A 109 9.33 17.85 7.21
C SER A 109 8.82 16.91 8.31
N SER A 110 7.88 16.01 7.99
CA SER A 110 7.31 15.08 8.95
C SER A 110 8.37 14.22 9.65
N ILE A 111 8.29 14.13 10.97
CA ILE A 111 9.18 13.29 11.80
C ILE A 111 8.95 11.79 11.59
N SER A 112 7.76 11.38 11.15
CA SER A 112 7.39 9.98 10.97
C SER A 112 7.95 9.36 9.68
N LEU A 113 8.46 10.19 8.75
CA LEU A 113 9.06 9.69 7.52
C LEU A 113 10.46 9.15 7.77
N SER A 114 10.76 7.99 7.17
CA SER A 114 12.12 7.46 7.11
C SER A 114 13.05 8.39 6.34
N ARG A 115 14.37 8.18 6.50
CA ARG A 115 15.37 8.98 5.78
C ARG A 115 15.22 8.87 4.27
N GLU A 116 14.96 7.67 3.77
CA GLU A 116 14.73 7.39 2.36
C GLU A 116 13.46 8.10 1.86
N ALA A 117 12.37 8.02 2.63
CA ALA A 117 11.13 8.72 2.29
C ALA A 117 11.33 10.24 2.23
N LYS A 118 12.06 10.82 3.20
CA LYS A 118 12.41 12.26 3.17
C LYS A 118 13.23 12.62 1.94
N SER A 119 14.25 11.83 1.60
CA SER A 119 15.07 12.08 0.41
C SER A 119 14.24 12.03 -0.87
N PHE A 120 13.30 11.08 -0.96
CA PHE A 120 12.37 11.01 -2.08
C PHE A 120 11.47 12.25 -2.16
N MET A 121 10.86 12.67 -1.05
CA MET A 121 10.03 13.87 -1.01
C MET A 121 10.80 15.13 -1.41
N GLN A 122 12.06 15.27 -0.97
CA GLN A 122 12.93 16.38 -1.37
C GLN A 122 13.24 16.36 -2.87
N ASP A 123 13.48 15.17 -3.43
CA ASP A 123 13.67 15.03 -4.86
C ASP A 123 12.40 15.39 -5.66
N GLU A 124 11.21 15.01 -5.18
CA GLU A 124 9.93 15.43 -5.78
C GLU A 124 9.75 16.95 -5.72
N ILE A 125 10.05 17.60 -4.60
CA ILE A 125 9.98 19.07 -4.46
C ILE A 125 10.91 19.75 -5.47
N ARG A 126 12.15 19.24 -5.59
CA ARG A 126 13.10 19.76 -6.57
C ARG A 126 12.56 19.59 -8.00
N ARG A 127 12.05 18.41 -8.36
CA ARG A 127 11.47 18.14 -9.69
C ARG A 127 10.29 19.07 -9.99
N ALA A 128 9.41 19.28 -9.02
CA ALA A 128 8.28 20.20 -9.15
C ALA A 128 8.76 21.64 -9.43
N ARG A 129 9.75 22.13 -8.67
CA ARG A 129 10.35 23.46 -8.88
C ARG A 129 11.09 23.57 -10.22
N GLN A 130 11.70 22.49 -10.69
CA GLN A 130 12.35 22.44 -12.02
C GLN A 130 11.32 22.48 -13.15
N CYS A 131 10.21 21.76 -13.00
CA CYS A 131 9.08 21.84 -13.93
C CYS A 131 8.59 23.27 -14.11
N GLN A 132 8.38 24.01 -13.00
CA GLN A 132 7.97 25.42 -13.05
C GLN A 132 8.97 26.33 -13.80
N LYS A 133 10.24 25.93 -13.87
CA LYS A 133 11.31 26.63 -14.62
C LYS A 133 11.42 26.16 -16.08
N GLY A 134 10.49 25.34 -16.55
CA GLY A 134 10.47 24.78 -17.90
C GLY A 134 11.40 23.58 -18.11
N GLN A 135 11.89 22.95 -17.04
CA GLN A 135 12.72 21.74 -17.12
C GLN A 135 11.87 20.48 -17.01
N GLY A 136 12.26 19.44 -17.76
CA GLY A 136 11.49 18.20 -17.87
C GLY A 136 10.19 18.36 -18.67
N ARG A 137 9.58 17.24 -19.04
CA ARG A 137 8.31 17.20 -19.77
C ARG A 137 7.34 16.29 -19.03
N TYR A 138 6.56 16.88 -18.13
CA TYR A 138 5.63 16.16 -17.29
C TYR A 138 4.19 16.43 -17.71
N THR A 139 3.39 15.37 -17.76
CA THR A 139 1.95 15.44 -17.94
C THR A 139 1.22 15.42 -16.60
N ALA A 140 -0.09 15.68 -16.61
CA ALA A 140 -0.92 15.52 -15.41
C ALA A 140 -0.92 14.07 -14.89
N ALA A 141 -0.81 13.08 -15.78
CA ALA A 141 -0.74 11.66 -15.43
C ALA A 141 0.58 11.31 -14.73
N ASP A 142 1.69 11.87 -15.20
CA ASP A 142 3.01 11.72 -14.58
C ASP A 142 3.02 12.24 -13.15
N TRP A 143 2.46 13.44 -12.92
CA TRP A 143 2.32 13.98 -11.58
C TRP A 143 1.35 13.21 -10.71
N LYS A 144 0.39 12.48 -11.29
CA LYS A 144 -0.44 11.56 -10.52
C LYS A 144 0.40 10.40 -9.98
N ILE A 145 1.27 9.80 -10.80
CA ILE A 145 2.18 8.73 -10.35
C ILE A 145 3.08 9.25 -9.22
N SER A 146 3.59 10.47 -9.35
CA SER A 146 4.36 11.14 -8.29
C SER A 146 3.54 11.29 -7.00
N ARG A 147 2.30 11.82 -7.06
CA ARG A 147 1.43 11.97 -5.89
C ARG A 147 1.12 10.63 -5.22
N ASP A 148 0.75 9.62 -6.00
CA ASP A 148 0.47 8.27 -5.49
C ASP A 148 1.73 7.71 -4.76
N ALA A 149 2.93 7.99 -5.27
CA ALA A 149 4.17 7.60 -4.61
C ALA A 149 4.48 8.41 -3.35
N GLN A 150 4.17 9.70 -3.32
CA GLN A 150 4.30 10.55 -2.12
C GLN A 150 3.37 10.05 -1.00
N ASP A 151 2.12 9.76 -1.32
CA ASP A 151 1.13 9.28 -0.35
C ASP A 151 1.50 7.89 0.19
N ALA A 152 2.10 7.04 -0.65
CA ALA A 152 2.63 5.75 -0.20
C ALA A 152 3.82 5.86 0.78
N GLN A 153 4.43 7.03 0.95
CA GLN A 153 5.57 7.18 1.88
C GLN A 153 5.17 7.15 3.36
N SER A 154 3.91 7.45 3.68
CA SER A 154 3.38 7.31 5.05
C SER A 154 2.75 5.94 5.29
N SER A 155 2.64 5.10 4.26
CA SER A 155 2.12 3.74 4.37
C SER A 155 3.16 2.79 4.99
N LEU A 156 2.67 1.81 5.75
CA LEU A 156 3.49 0.71 6.31
C LEU A 156 4.04 -0.23 5.23
N SER A 157 3.48 -0.22 4.02
CA SER A 157 3.89 -1.10 2.92
C SER A 157 3.79 -0.41 1.55
N GLY A 158 4.53 -0.92 0.57
CA GLY A 158 4.45 -0.48 -0.83
C GLY A 158 5.18 0.83 -1.18
N GLY A 159 5.68 1.57 -0.19
CA GLY A 159 6.39 2.84 -0.41
C GLY A 159 7.63 2.70 -1.31
N ALA A 160 8.41 1.63 -1.16
CA ALA A 160 9.60 1.39 -2.00
C ALA A 160 9.24 1.14 -3.48
N ASP A 161 8.19 0.37 -3.73
CA ASP A 161 7.74 0.05 -5.09
C ASP A 161 7.15 1.28 -5.78
N ALA A 162 6.39 2.08 -5.02
CA ALA A 162 5.83 3.33 -5.51
C ALA A 162 6.94 4.32 -5.90
N ARG A 163 8.02 4.43 -5.10
CA ARG A 163 9.21 5.22 -5.47
C ARG A 163 9.83 4.74 -6.77
N ARG A 164 10.05 3.43 -6.94
CA ARG A 164 10.65 2.89 -8.19
C ARG A 164 9.81 3.22 -9.41
N ARG A 165 8.47 3.14 -9.31
CA ARG A 165 7.57 3.54 -10.41
C ARG A 165 7.68 5.03 -10.73
N ALA A 166 7.70 5.89 -9.71
CA ALA A 166 7.88 7.33 -9.90
C ALA A 166 9.26 7.67 -10.50
N GLU A 167 10.34 7.07 -10.00
CA GLU A 167 11.70 7.25 -10.53
C GLU A 167 11.82 6.79 -11.99
N SER A 168 11.19 5.68 -12.36
CA SER A 168 11.14 5.21 -13.75
C SER A 168 10.40 6.20 -14.65
N MET A 169 9.29 6.77 -14.18
CA MET A 169 8.56 7.80 -14.93
C MET A 169 9.41 9.06 -15.08
N HIS A 170 10.02 9.56 -14.00
CA HIS A 170 10.86 10.77 -14.02
C HIS A 170 12.06 10.61 -14.97
N SER A 171 12.67 9.42 -15.00
CA SER A 171 13.76 9.12 -15.92
C SER A 171 13.33 9.16 -17.40
N ALA A 172 12.08 8.79 -17.68
CA ALA A 172 11.52 8.86 -19.04
C ALA A 172 11.10 10.29 -19.43
N ALA A 173 10.62 11.08 -18.47
CA ALA A 173 10.16 12.45 -18.69
C ALA A 173 11.31 13.48 -18.79
N ASP A 174 12.47 13.19 -18.21
CA ASP A 174 13.66 14.04 -18.22
C ASP A 174 14.95 13.19 -18.21
N PRO A 175 15.69 13.12 -19.33
CA PRO A 175 16.94 12.35 -19.40
C PRO A 175 18.00 12.79 -18.38
N SER A 176 18.09 14.08 -18.08
CA SER A 176 19.05 14.60 -17.10
C SER A 176 18.69 14.16 -15.68
N GLU A 177 17.39 13.99 -15.42
CA GLU A 177 16.89 13.42 -14.20
C GLU A 177 17.14 11.91 -14.13
N GLY A 178 16.96 11.19 -15.25
CA GLY A 178 17.30 9.78 -15.38
C GLY A 178 18.77 9.48 -15.06
N ASP A 179 19.67 10.31 -15.57
CA ASP A 179 21.10 10.25 -15.25
C ASP A 179 21.38 10.43 -13.75
N ARG A 180 20.69 11.38 -13.11
CA ARG A 180 20.84 11.66 -11.68
C ARG A 180 20.32 10.51 -10.83
N ILE A 181 19.17 9.95 -11.20
CA ILE A 181 18.57 8.78 -10.55
C ILE A 181 19.50 7.58 -10.66
N SER A 182 20.05 7.32 -11.85
CA SER A 182 21.01 6.22 -12.09
C SER A 182 22.25 6.37 -11.22
N ARG A 183 22.90 7.55 -11.24
CA ARG A 183 24.07 7.82 -10.36
C ARG A 183 23.73 7.70 -8.87
N SER A 184 22.50 8.00 -8.47
CA SER A 184 22.05 7.84 -7.09
C SER A 184 21.85 6.35 -6.72
N ALA A 185 21.34 5.55 -7.65
CA ALA A 185 21.26 4.09 -7.51
C ALA A 185 22.66 3.47 -7.38
N ASP A 186 23.59 3.81 -8.28
CA ASP A 186 24.97 3.30 -8.26
C ASP A 186 25.68 3.61 -6.93
N ARG A 187 25.50 4.83 -6.41
CA ARG A 187 26.04 5.22 -5.08
C ARG A 187 25.42 4.42 -3.94
N ARG A 188 24.10 4.16 -3.98
CA ARG A 188 23.43 3.35 -2.97
C ARG A 188 23.91 1.91 -3.01
N GLU A 189 24.05 1.33 -4.19
CA GLU A 189 24.56 -0.01 -4.40
C GLU A 189 26.01 -0.14 -3.94
N SER A 190 26.88 0.78 -4.37
CA SER A 190 28.29 0.82 -3.94
C SER A 190 28.41 0.92 -2.42
N ARG A 191 27.58 1.75 -1.78
CA ARG A 191 27.54 1.88 -0.32
C ARG A 191 27.03 0.61 0.36
N ALA A 192 26.00 -0.03 -0.20
CA ALA A 192 25.48 -1.29 0.33
C ALA A 192 26.52 -2.41 0.25
N ALA A 193 27.23 -2.53 -0.88
CA ALA A 193 28.33 -3.47 -1.06
C ALA A 193 29.47 -3.20 -0.06
N TYR A 194 29.84 -1.94 0.13
CA TYR A 194 30.81 -1.54 1.15
C TYR A 194 30.37 -1.92 2.57
N CYS A 195 29.11 -1.64 2.94
CA CYS A 195 28.57 -2.06 4.24
C CYS A 195 28.57 -3.59 4.39
N ALA A 196 28.23 -4.34 3.34
CA ALA A 196 28.21 -5.80 3.37
C ALA A 196 29.63 -6.37 3.60
N ASP A 197 30.64 -5.84 2.93
CA ASP A 197 32.05 -6.22 3.16
C ASP A 197 32.51 -5.91 4.60
N LEU A 198 32.16 -4.74 5.15
CA LEU A 198 32.48 -4.41 6.53
C LEU A 198 31.85 -5.40 7.52
N ARG A 199 30.57 -5.73 7.33
CA ARG A 199 29.86 -6.70 8.20
C ARG A 199 30.47 -8.09 8.09
N ALA A 200 30.87 -8.53 6.88
CA ALA A 200 31.57 -9.80 6.68
C ALA A 200 32.91 -9.86 7.44
N ARG A 201 33.53 -8.70 7.71
CA ARG A 201 34.76 -8.56 8.51
C ARG A 201 34.50 -8.27 9.99
N GLY A 202 33.26 -8.37 10.47
CA GLY A 202 32.89 -8.08 11.86
C GLY A 202 32.99 -6.59 12.23
N ARG A 203 32.91 -5.68 11.25
CA ARG A 203 32.93 -4.23 11.45
C ARG A 203 31.54 -3.62 11.20
N GLU A 204 31.21 -2.57 11.93
CA GLU A 204 29.96 -1.82 11.74
C GLU A 204 29.99 -0.96 10.49
N CYS A 205 28.84 -0.77 9.83
CA CYS A 205 28.75 0.17 8.72
C CYS A 205 28.53 1.60 9.23
N PRO A 206 29.39 2.57 8.87
CA PRO A 206 29.24 3.96 9.29
C PRO A 206 27.97 4.64 8.74
N ALA A 207 27.30 4.06 7.75
CA ALA A 207 26.06 4.60 7.17
C ALA A 207 24.80 4.34 8.03
N GLU A 208 24.92 3.56 9.11
CA GLU A 208 23.83 3.21 10.04
C GLU A 208 23.85 4.03 11.34
N ARG A 209 24.80 4.98 11.45
CA ARG A 209 24.85 5.98 12.52
C ARG A 209 24.24 7.30 12.05
#